data_AF-A0A2X0VPH9-F1
#
_entry.id   AF-A0A2X0VPH9-F1
#
_cell.length_a   1.000
_cell.length_b   1.000
_cell.length_c   1.000
_cell.angle_alpha   90.00
_cell.angle_beta   90.00
_cell.angle_gamma   90.00
#
_symmetry.space_group_name_H-M   'P 1'
#
loop_
_entity.id
_entity.type
_entity.pdbx_description
1 polymer ?
#
loop_
_entity_poly.entity_id
_entity_poly.type
_entity_poly.pdbx_seq_one_letter_code
_entity_poly.pdbx_strand_id
1 'polypeptide(L)'
;MTVAACAASLLVLCSCQSHDGSSNLLNPGMSIDGREIYLRGEMNDYAVMSAYRLNKIDENTFCTVAPLRADWAPYRFKFADSAWSSGSNFGYAAPPGVLHVDGPKVKLNAASRFEELSFSPDEDGNYRFCLIKDGKSYHATVDKSDDELATLHDLLFNSGSLLSTLN
;
A
#
# COMPACT_ATOMS: atom_id res chain seq x y z
N MET A 1 -25.13 42.66 57.93
CA MET A 1 -23.87 42.28 57.25
C MET A 1 -24.11 40.95 56.56
N THR A 2 -23.88 40.89 55.24
CA THR A 2 -23.77 39.69 54.34
C THR A 2 -25.00 38.75 54.26
N VAL A 3 -25.88 38.81 53.23
CA VAL A 3 -25.75 38.41 51.80
C VAL A 3 -25.44 36.90 51.70
N ALA A 4 -26.40 36.00 51.45
CA ALA A 4 -27.14 35.66 50.21
C ALA A 4 -26.33 34.93 49.11
N ALA A 5 -27.00 33.89 48.57
CA ALA A 5 -26.87 33.30 47.23
C ALA A 5 -25.97 32.05 47.00
N CYS A 6 -26.66 30.91 46.89
CA CYS A 6 -26.76 29.96 45.77
C CYS A 6 -25.65 29.80 44.70
N ALA A 7 -25.59 28.55 44.21
CA ALA A 7 -25.19 28.03 42.88
C ALA A 7 -23.85 27.26 42.89
N ALA A 8 -23.88 25.92 42.83
CA ALA A 8 -24.13 25.06 41.66
C ALA A 8 -22.91 24.95 40.72
N SER A 9 -22.36 23.73 40.69
CA SER A 9 -21.81 23.03 39.53
C SER A 9 -20.63 23.65 38.78
N LEU A 10 -19.43 23.12 39.04
CA LEU A 10 -18.35 23.07 38.06
C LEU A 10 -17.90 21.60 37.93
N LEU A 11 -18.54 20.90 37.01
CA LEU A 11 -18.04 19.64 36.44
C LEU A 11 -16.80 20.00 35.61
N VAL A 12 -15.61 19.58 36.06
CA VAL A 12 -14.41 19.62 35.24
C VAL A 12 -14.54 18.46 34.23
N LEU A 13 -14.90 18.80 33.00
CA LEU A 13 -14.83 17.89 31.86
C LEU A 13 -13.37 17.61 31.55
N CYS A 14 -12.88 16.45 31.97
CA CYS A 14 -11.61 15.91 31.50
C CYS A 14 -11.87 15.33 30.10
N SER A 15 -11.59 16.11 29.05
CA SER A 15 -11.55 15.60 27.68
C SER A 15 -10.27 14.79 27.49
N CYS A 16 -10.24 13.56 28.00
CA CYS A 16 -9.33 12.57 27.46
C CYS A 16 -9.84 12.23 26.06
N GLN A 17 -9.14 12.72 25.03
CA GLN A 17 -9.22 12.07 23.73
C GLN A 17 -8.66 10.67 23.92
N SER A 18 -9.54 9.70 24.14
CA SER A 18 -9.22 8.30 23.94
C SER A 18 -8.94 8.12 22.46
N HIS A 19 -7.66 8.08 22.08
CA HIS A 19 -7.29 7.57 20.76
C HIS A 19 -7.22 6.04 20.82
N ASP A 20 -8.32 5.40 21.24
CA ASP A 20 -8.57 4.00 20.96
C ASP A 20 -9.37 3.93 19.66
N GLY A 21 -8.67 4.26 18.57
CA GLY A 21 -9.11 4.01 17.22
C GLY A 21 -8.69 2.62 16.78
N SER A 22 -9.14 1.58 17.48
CA SER A 22 -9.19 0.23 16.91
C SER A 22 -10.18 0.26 15.76
N SER A 23 -9.67 0.60 14.58
CA SER A 23 -10.40 0.59 13.32
C SER A 23 -9.73 -0.43 12.42
N ASN A 24 -10.23 -1.66 12.48
CA ASN A 24 -10.18 -2.59 11.35
C ASN A 24 -11.10 -2.06 10.23
N LEU A 25 -10.80 -0.86 9.72
CA LEU A 25 -11.51 -0.21 8.63
C LEU A 25 -10.52 -0.04 7.48
N LEU A 26 -10.53 -1.03 6.59
CA LEU A 26 -10.16 -0.93 5.16
C LEU A 26 -9.03 0.04 4.90
N ASN A 27 -7.79 -0.43 5.02
CA ASN A 27 -6.59 0.30 4.65
C ASN A 27 -6.85 1.08 3.33
N PRO A 28 -6.94 2.43 3.37
CA PRO A 28 -7.48 3.20 2.26
C PRO A 28 -6.49 3.09 1.11
N GLY A 29 -6.78 2.19 0.17
CA GLY A 29 -5.84 1.98 -0.92
C GLY A 29 -5.63 3.24 -1.75
N MET A 30 -4.49 3.23 -2.44
CA MET A 30 -3.87 4.40 -3.03
C MET A 30 -4.84 5.14 -3.95
N SER A 31 -4.92 6.45 -3.73
CA SER A 31 -5.61 7.37 -4.63
C SER A 31 -4.74 8.57 -4.93
N ILE A 32 -4.67 8.98 -6.20
CA ILE A 32 -3.97 10.18 -6.66
C ILE A 32 -5.02 11.11 -7.27
N ASP A 33 -5.25 12.26 -6.62
CA ASP A 33 -6.30 13.22 -7.01
C ASP A 33 -7.70 12.58 -7.10
N GLY A 34 -8.01 11.67 -6.17
CA GLY A 34 -9.29 10.93 -6.17
C GLY A 34 -9.34 9.73 -7.12
N ARG A 35 -8.27 9.45 -7.87
CA ARG A 35 -8.18 8.30 -8.79
C ARG A 35 -7.50 7.12 -8.11
N GLU A 36 -8.22 6.01 -8.01
CA GLU A 36 -7.67 4.76 -7.48
C GLU A 36 -6.63 4.17 -8.41
N ILE A 37 -5.56 3.61 -7.84
CA ILE A 37 -4.45 3.01 -8.61
C ILE A 37 -4.48 1.48 -8.49
N TYR A 38 -4.27 0.81 -9.62
CA TYR A 38 -4.30 -0.64 -9.73
C TYR A 38 -3.03 -1.15 -10.42
N LEU A 39 -2.61 -2.37 -10.08
CA LEU A 39 -1.70 -3.15 -10.91
C LEU A 39 -2.49 -3.66 -12.12
N ARG A 40 -2.06 -3.28 -13.34
CA ARG A 40 -2.74 -3.62 -14.58
C ARG A 40 -1.72 -4.17 -15.57
N GLY A 41 -1.93 -5.38 -16.07
CA GLY A 41 -0.99 -6.03 -16.98
C GLY A 41 -1.49 -7.37 -17.48
N GLU A 42 -0.61 -8.15 -18.07
CA GLU A 42 -0.93 -9.45 -18.65
C GLU A 42 -1.52 -10.43 -17.62
N MET A 43 -1.18 -10.30 -16.33
CA MET A 43 -1.75 -11.13 -15.25
C MET A 43 -3.26 -10.94 -15.02
N ASN A 44 -3.82 -9.84 -15.51
CA ASN A 44 -5.24 -9.50 -15.34
C ASN A 44 -5.85 -8.87 -16.60
N ASP A 45 -5.28 -9.16 -17.77
CA ASP A 45 -5.72 -8.64 -19.08
C ASP A 45 -5.88 -7.10 -19.08
N TYR A 46 -4.99 -6.41 -18.37
CA TYR A 46 -5.00 -4.96 -18.17
C TYR A 46 -6.31 -4.40 -17.57
N ALA A 47 -7.15 -5.25 -16.98
CA ALA A 47 -8.43 -4.86 -16.42
C ALA A 47 -8.28 -4.12 -15.09
N VAL A 48 -9.30 -3.36 -14.72
CA VAL A 48 -9.43 -2.79 -13.38
C VAL A 48 -10.10 -3.84 -12.49
N MET A 49 -9.37 -4.35 -11.51
CA MET A 49 -9.85 -5.39 -10.61
C MET A 49 -9.54 -4.99 -9.17
N SER A 50 -10.54 -5.09 -8.29
CA SER A 50 -10.40 -4.75 -6.86
C SER A 50 -9.29 -5.54 -6.17
N ALA A 51 -9.09 -6.81 -6.55
CA ALA A 51 -8.00 -7.66 -6.04
C ALA A 51 -6.60 -7.10 -6.34
N TYR A 52 -6.46 -6.28 -7.39
CA TYR A 52 -5.19 -5.69 -7.83
C TYR A 52 -5.09 -4.19 -7.50
N ARG A 53 -6.01 -3.66 -6.68
CA ARG A 53 -5.93 -2.28 -6.19
C ARG A 53 -4.75 -2.14 -5.25
N LEU A 54 -4.00 -1.04 -5.37
CA LEU A 54 -2.87 -0.77 -4.49
C LEU A 54 -3.38 -0.34 -3.12
N ASN A 55 -2.83 -0.94 -2.07
CA ASN A 55 -3.16 -0.66 -0.67
C ASN A 55 -1.99 0.04 0.01
N LYS A 56 -2.28 1.01 0.89
CA LYS A 56 -1.24 1.80 1.56
C LYS A 56 -0.52 0.96 2.62
N ILE A 57 0.75 0.63 2.44
CA ILE A 57 1.51 -0.13 3.45
C ILE A 57 2.13 0.83 4.47
N ASP A 58 2.66 1.96 4.01
CA ASP A 58 3.16 3.05 4.85
C ASP A 58 2.84 4.41 4.19
N GLU A 59 3.39 5.52 4.70
CA GLU A 59 3.13 6.86 4.17
C GLU A 59 3.38 6.99 2.65
N ASN A 60 4.42 6.32 2.14
CA ASN A 60 4.93 6.49 0.80
C ASN A 60 4.90 5.20 -0.04
N THR A 61 4.63 4.05 0.56
CA THR A 61 4.63 2.75 -0.09
C THR A 61 3.21 2.23 -0.22
N PHE A 62 2.85 1.88 -1.46
CA PHE A 62 1.54 1.32 -1.80
C PHE A 62 1.73 0.03 -2.57
N CYS A 63 1.15 -1.08 -2.10
CA CYS A 63 1.40 -2.38 -2.68
C CYS A 63 0.13 -3.16 -2.95
N THR A 64 0.22 -4.12 -3.85
CA THR A 64 -0.77 -5.17 -4.07
C THR A 64 -0.06 -6.50 -4.29
N VAL A 65 -0.78 -7.60 -4.20
CA VAL A 65 -0.23 -8.95 -4.39
C VAL A 65 -0.90 -9.59 -5.59
N ALA A 66 -0.11 -10.23 -6.45
CA ALA A 66 -0.58 -10.94 -7.62
C ALA A 66 -0.06 -12.38 -7.62
N PRO A 67 -0.93 -13.40 -7.82
CA PRO A 67 -0.49 -14.75 -8.12
C PRO A 67 0.04 -14.81 -9.55
N LEU A 68 1.26 -15.30 -9.73
CA LEU A 68 1.92 -15.44 -11.02
C LEU A 68 2.39 -16.88 -11.25
N ARG A 69 2.46 -17.27 -12.51
CA ARG A 69 3.02 -18.53 -12.97
C ARG A 69 4.32 -18.27 -13.73
N ALA A 70 5.38 -19.02 -13.40
CA ALA A 70 6.69 -18.84 -14.02
C ALA A 70 6.68 -19.18 -15.52
N ASP A 71 5.85 -20.12 -15.94
CA ASP A 71 5.71 -20.53 -17.36
C ASP A 71 4.98 -19.50 -18.24
N TRP A 72 4.39 -18.46 -17.65
CA TRP A 72 3.73 -17.36 -18.38
C TRP A 72 4.59 -16.10 -18.48
N ALA A 73 5.79 -16.12 -17.88
CA ALA A 73 6.73 -15.01 -17.94
C ALA A 73 7.23 -14.72 -19.38
N PRO A 74 7.70 -13.48 -19.65
CA PRO A 74 7.68 -12.32 -18.77
C PRO A 74 6.28 -11.70 -18.71
N TYR A 75 5.87 -11.21 -17.54
CA TYR A 75 4.67 -10.40 -17.39
C TYR A 75 4.98 -8.93 -17.66
N ARG A 76 4.21 -8.30 -18.54
CA ARG A 76 4.18 -6.85 -18.74
C ARG A 76 3.04 -6.19 -18.00
N PHE A 77 3.33 -5.06 -17.37
CA PHE A 77 2.35 -4.36 -16.54
C PHE A 77 2.71 -2.90 -16.29
N LYS A 78 1.74 -2.18 -15.72
CA LYS A 78 1.82 -0.80 -15.25
C LYS A 78 1.04 -0.65 -13.95
N PHE A 79 1.32 0.43 -13.22
CA PHE A 79 0.39 0.90 -12.18
C PHE A 79 -0.44 2.02 -12.78
N ALA A 80 -1.76 1.90 -12.79
CA ALA A 80 -2.57 2.96 -13.38
C ALA A 80 -3.97 3.08 -12.79
N ASP A 81 -4.55 4.27 -12.93
CA ASP A 81 -5.99 4.46 -12.78
C ASP A 81 -6.78 3.82 -13.93
N SER A 82 -8.10 3.77 -13.80
CA SER A 82 -9.01 3.16 -14.76
C SER A 82 -8.96 3.82 -16.15
N ALA A 83 -8.69 5.12 -16.23
CA ALA A 83 -8.71 5.91 -17.44
C ALA A 83 -7.32 6.14 -18.06
N TRP A 84 -6.26 5.51 -17.54
CA TRP A 84 -4.88 5.68 -18.02
C TRP A 84 -4.41 7.14 -18.00
N SER A 85 -4.87 7.89 -17.00
CA SER A 85 -4.75 9.34 -16.94
C SER A 85 -3.29 9.76 -16.72
N SER A 86 -2.89 10.86 -17.37
CA SER A 86 -1.59 11.47 -17.10
C SER A 86 -1.46 11.85 -15.62
N GLY A 87 -0.31 11.54 -15.01
CA GLY A 87 -0.05 11.73 -13.59
C GLY A 87 -0.49 10.57 -12.69
N SER A 88 -1.21 9.58 -13.24
CA SER A 88 -1.60 8.35 -12.54
C SER A 88 -1.47 7.12 -13.45
N ASN A 89 -0.58 7.19 -14.44
CA ASN A 89 -0.28 6.12 -15.38
C ASN A 89 1.22 5.86 -15.37
N PHE A 90 1.64 4.95 -14.50
CA PHE A 90 3.04 4.70 -14.16
C PHE A 90 3.63 3.57 -14.99
N GLY A 91 4.67 3.91 -15.73
CA GLY A 91 5.55 2.99 -16.46
C GLY A 91 7.01 3.33 -16.18
N TYR A 92 7.97 2.59 -16.76
CA TYR A 92 9.39 2.90 -16.53
C TYR A 92 9.75 4.31 -17.03
N ALA A 93 10.62 5.01 -16.31
CA ALA A 93 11.10 6.33 -16.70
C ALA A 93 12.18 6.27 -17.77
N ALA A 94 13.03 5.25 -17.72
CA ALA A 94 14.08 4.97 -18.68
C ALA A 94 14.29 3.46 -18.79
N PRO A 95 14.63 2.93 -19.99
CA PRO A 95 14.92 1.51 -20.14
C PRO A 95 16.25 1.13 -19.45
N PRO A 96 16.39 -0.12 -18.96
CA PRO A 96 15.37 -1.17 -18.97
C PRO A 96 14.35 -1.03 -17.84
N GLY A 97 13.08 -1.29 -18.13
CA GLY A 97 11.98 -1.33 -17.15
C GLY A 97 11.78 -2.71 -16.52
N VAL A 98 12.87 -3.41 -16.19
CA VAL A 98 12.82 -4.80 -15.68
C VAL A 98 12.92 -4.77 -14.16
N LEU A 99 11.97 -5.40 -13.48
CA LEU A 99 12.04 -5.63 -12.04
C LEU A 99 12.69 -6.99 -11.75
N HIS A 100 13.34 -7.07 -10.59
CA HIS A 100 13.91 -8.29 -10.03
C HIS A 100 13.50 -8.37 -8.55
N VAL A 101 13.25 -9.58 -8.05
CA VAL A 101 13.09 -9.82 -6.61
C VAL A 101 14.38 -9.40 -5.89
N ASP A 102 14.25 -8.68 -4.77
CA ASP A 102 15.36 -8.08 -4.02
C ASP A 102 16.26 -7.15 -4.87
N GLY A 103 15.76 -6.72 -6.02
CA GLY A 103 16.47 -5.86 -6.97
C GLY A 103 16.42 -4.38 -6.61
N PRO A 104 17.19 -3.54 -7.33
CA PRO A 104 17.09 -2.11 -7.19
C PRO A 104 15.69 -1.60 -7.59
N LYS A 105 15.23 -0.53 -6.94
CA LYS A 105 13.98 0.12 -7.29
C LYS A 105 14.05 0.72 -8.70
N VAL A 106 13.04 0.49 -9.54
CA VAL A 106 12.98 1.05 -10.90
C VAL A 106 12.21 2.36 -10.89
N LYS A 107 12.82 3.43 -11.38
CA LYS A 107 12.19 4.75 -11.47
C LYS A 107 11.07 4.78 -12.51
N LEU A 108 9.98 5.47 -12.19
CA LEU A 108 8.77 5.51 -13.01
C LEU A 108 8.47 6.91 -13.58
N ASN A 109 7.84 6.92 -14.75
CA ASN A 109 7.16 8.06 -15.36
C ASN A 109 5.65 7.94 -15.10
N ALA A 110 5.08 8.93 -14.41
CA ALA A 110 3.65 8.99 -14.05
C ALA A 110 2.71 9.34 -15.23
N ALA A 111 3.27 9.72 -16.38
CA ALA A 111 2.55 10.00 -17.62
C ALA A 111 3.00 9.05 -18.73
N SER A 112 3.23 7.78 -18.38
CA SER A 112 3.68 6.76 -19.32
C SER A 112 2.60 6.45 -20.35
N ARG A 113 2.98 6.31 -21.61
CA ARG A 113 2.08 5.87 -22.70
C ARG A 113 2.28 4.38 -22.98
N PHE A 114 3.51 3.97 -23.29
CA PHE A 114 3.84 2.63 -23.74
C PHE A 114 4.95 1.95 -22.91
N GLU A 115 5.46 2.64 -21.89
CA GLU A 115 6.64 2.21 -21.12
C GLU A 115 6.26 1.18 -20.03
N GLU A 116 5.93 -0.04 -20.44
CA GLU A 116 5.54 -1.11 -19.51
C GLU A 116 6.72 -1.66 -18.72
N LEU A 117 6.50 -1.89 -17.43
CA LEU A 117 7.43 -2.67 -16.60
C LEU A 117 7.35 -4.14 -17.02
N SER A 118 8.41 -4.90 -16.76
CA SER A 118 8.43 -6.35 -16.96
C SER A 118 8.99 -7.07 -15.75
N PHE A 119 8.45 -8.25 -15.47
CA PHE A 119 8.92 -9.13 -14.41
C PHE A 119 8.78 -10.60 -14.83
N SER A 120 9.79 -11.41 -14.52
CA SER A 120 9.77 -12.86 -14.74
C SER A 120 9.96 -13.54 -13.39
N PRO A 121 8.92 -14.12 -12.79
CA PRO A 121 9.08 -14.93 -11.59
C PRO A 121 9.87 -16.21 -11.90
N ASP A 122 10.78 -16.58 -10.99
CA ASP A 122 11.57 -17.82 -11.12
C ASP A 122 10.73 -19.09 -10.82
N GLU A 123 9.64 -18.93 -10.05
CA GLU A 123 8.71 -20.00 -9.69
C GLU A 123 7.28 -19.47 -9.52
N ASP A 124 6.29 -20.36 -9.64
CA ASP A 124 4.88 -20.04 -9.38
C ASP A 124 4.73 -19.53 -7.93
N GLY A 125 3.97 -18.46 -7.73
CA GLY A 125 3.80 -17.90 -6.41
C GLY A 125 3.09 -16.55 -6.37
N ASN A 126 2.95 -16.02 -5.16
CA ASN A 126 2.42 -14.69 -4.94
C ASN A 126 3.58 -13.70 -4.91
N TYR A 127 3.43 -12.60 -5.64
CA TYR A 127 4.43 -11.54 -5.71
C TYR A 127 3.80 -10.22 -5.31
N ARG A 128 4.49 -9.49 -4.44
CA ARG A 128 4.09 -8.17 -3.96
C ARG A 128 4.69 -7.12 -4.88
N PHE A 129 3.82 -6.36 -5.52
CA PHE A 129 4.18 -5.24 -6.39
C PHE A 129 3.96 -3.95 -5.64
N CYS A 130 5.00 -3.12 -5.51
CA CYS A 130 4.92 -1.88 -4.75
C CYS A 130 5.22 -0.67 -5.64
N LEU A 131 4.43 0.38 -5.46
CA LEU A 131 4.65 1.74 -5.94
C LEU A 131 5.09 2.59 -4.76
N ILE A 132 6.30 3.13 -4.84
CA ILE A 132 6.95 3.88 -3.78
C ILE A 132 7.12 5.32 -4.23
N LYS A 133 6.58 6.25 -3.44
CA LYS A 133 6.75 7.69 -3.64
C LYS A 133 8.03 8.15 -2.94
N ASP A 134 8.91 8.82 -3.68
CA ASP A 134 10.13 9.42 -3.15
C ASP A 134 10.22 10.89 -3.61
N GLY A 135 9.76 11.78 -2.74
CA GLY A 135 9.57 13.19 -3.04
C GLY A 135 8.64 13.41 -4.24
N LYS A 136 9.21 13.83 -5.38
CA LYS A 136 8.50 14.03 -6.66
C LYS A 136 8.64 12.85 -7.63
N SER A 137 9.43 11.85 -7.29
CA SER A 137 9.66 10.66 -8.12
C SER A 137 8.82 9.48 -7.60
N TYR A 138 8.57 8.54 -8.48
CA TYR A 138 7.95 7.27 -8.15
C TYR A 138 8.88 6.13 -8.55
N HIS A 139 8.85 5.05 -7.78
CA HIS A 139 9.64 3.85 -8.03
C HIS A 139 8.79 2.59 -7.88
N ALA A 140 9.17 1.53 -8.58
CA ALA A 140 8.57 0.21 -8.46
C ALA A 140 9.55 -0.79 -7.84
N THR A 141 9.02 -1.72 -7.04
CA THR A 141 9.69 -2.94 -6.61
C THR A 141 8.76 -4.14 -6.77
N VAL A 142 9.36 -5.33 -6.81
CA VAL A 142 8.66 -6.60 -6.71
C VAL A 142 9.41 -7.47 -5.71
N ASP A 143 8.67 -8.10 -4.81
CA ASP A 143 9.22 -9.02 -3.81
C ASP A 143 8.34 -10.27 -3.77
N LYS A 144 8.92 -11.42 -3.42
CA LYS A 144 8.12 -12.62 -3.19
C LYS A 144 7.23 -12.41 -1.95
N SER A 145 5.94 -12.70 -2.05
CA SER A 145 4.99 -12.59 -0.95
C SER A 145 4.75 -13.95 -0.34
N ASP A 146 5.31 -14.19 0.83
CA ASP A 146 5.00 -15.35 1.65
C ASP A 146 3.73 -15.07 2.45
N ASP A 147 2.55 -14.91 1.85
CA ASP A 147 1.30 -14.60 2.59
C ASP A 147 0.84 -15.70 3.60
N GLU A 148 1.73 -16.63 3.98
CA GLU A 148 1.68 -17.44 5.20
C GLU A 148 2.45 -16.81 6.41
N LEU A 149 3.44 -15.93 6.18
CA LEU A 149 4.34 -15.33 7.18
C LEU A 149 3.93 -13.93 7.66
N ALA A 150 3.01 -13.25 6.98
CA ALA A 150 2.49 -11.96 7.41
C ALA A 150 1.78 -12.04 8.79
N THR A 151 1.17 -13.18 9.11
CA THR A 151 0.56 -13.43 10.43
C THR A 151 1.59 -13.68 11.52
N LEU A 152 2.73 -14.33 11.23
CA LEU A 152 3.75 -14.63 12.24
C LEU A 152 4.52 -13.39 12.70
N HIS A 153 4.83 -12.46 11.79
CA HIS A 153 5.46 -11.20 12.16
C HIS A 153 4.48 -10.29 12.93
N ASP A 154 3.21 -10.21 12.54
CA ASP A 154 2.20 -9.45 13.30
C ASP A 154 1.90 -10.08 14.67
N LEU A 155 1.91 -11.41 14.78
CA LEU A 155 1.71 -12.10 16.07
C LEU A 155 2.92 -11.97 17.00
N LEU A 156 4.16 -12.02 16.49
CA LEU A 156 5.37 -11.90 17.30
C LEU A 156 5.64 -10.45 17.74
N PHE A 157 5.30 -9.46 16.91
CA PHE A 157 5.52 -8.06 17.26
C PHE A 157 4.37 -7.43 18.07
N ASN A 158 3.14 -7.95 17.97
CA ASN A 158 2.02 -7.48 18.80
C ASN A 158 1.92 -8.21 20.17
N SER A 159 2.55 -9.37 20.34
CA SER A 159 2.60 -10.07 21.64
C SER A 159 3.62 -9.49 22.63
N GLY A 160 4.49 -8.57 22.19
CA GLY A 160 5.37 -7.79 23.06
C GLY A 160 4.65 -6.83 24.03
N SER A 161 3.34 -6.62 23.86
CA SER A 161 2.53 -5.76 24.74
C SER A 161 1.90 -6.49 25.93
N LEU A 162 1.89 -7.84 25.96
CA LEU A 162 1.17 -8.60 26.99
C LEU A 162 2.02 -9.12 28.17
N LEU A 163 3.33 -8.85 28.19
CA LEU A 163 4.23 -9.29 29.28
C LEU A 163 4.47 -8.24 30.39
N SER A 164 3.79 -7.09 30.36
CA SER A 164 3.99 -6.02 31.35
C SER A 164 2.92 -5.95 32.47
N THR A 165 1.94 -6.85 32.54
CA THR A 165 0.87 -6.79 33.56
C THR A 165 0.88 -7.92 34.58
N LEU A 166 2.04 -8.51 34.86
CA LEU A 166 2.23 -9.36 36.05
C LEU A 166 3.24 -8.71 36.98
N ASN A 167 2.75 -7.84 37.84
CA ASN A 167 3.34 -7.49 39.13
C ASN A 167 2.22 -7.46 40.16
#